data_AF-A0A3L8BU70-F1
#
_entry.id   AF-A0A3L8BU70-F1
#
_cell.length_a   1.000
_cell.length_b   1.000
_cell.length_c   1.000
_cell.angle_alpha   90.00
_cell.angle_beta   90.00
_cell.angle_gamma   90.00
#
_symmetry.space_group_name_H-M   'P 1'
#
loop_
_entity.id
_entity.type
_entity.pdbx_description
1 polymer ?
#
loop_
_entity_poly.entity_id
_entity_poly.type
_entity_poly.pdbx_seq_one_letter_code
_entity_poly.pdbx_strand_id
1 'polypeptide(L)'
;MTRLKLSLIVGSVVAVLLAAAAGGWFYYIMAPQPTVTLPGLSYSVAESDIDSLLNYSEARAVLERHVPGLTGLRQIDVARPLTLEDIQPYFPQMITDGRLAAIDAELRQLEGSNVVVYTTGSTLVGVILDDPEARDIVDSYLPGFSTHPDIGQGRGFTLNFMQKFDREAITDAKLEKINADFEALARKRAGLE
;
A
#
# COMPACT_ATOMS: atom_id res chain seq x y z
N MET A 1 55.40 -2.41 51.13
CA MET A 1 56.05 -2.63 49.81
C MET A 1 55.36 -1.73 48.81
N THR A 2 55.90 -0.52 48.62
CA THR A 2 55.42 0.44 47.64
C THR A 2 56.52 1.49 47.45
N ARG A 3 57.20 1.50 46.31
CA ARG A 3 57.97 2.66 45.85
C ARG A 3 57.86 2.79 44.33
N LEU A 4 57.51 4.03 43.97
CA LEU A 4 57.21 4.57 42.66
C LEU A 4 58.27 4.23 41.60
N LYS A 5 57.81 4.01 40.36
CA LYS A 5 58.58 4.39 39.17
C LYS A 5 57.88 5.48 38.40
N LEU A 6 58.51 6.65 38.50
CA LEU A 6 58.32 7.88 37.77
C LEU A 6 58.82 7.70 36.34
N SER A 7 58.04 8.06 35.34
CA SER A 7 58.54 8.48 34.02
C SER A 7 57.54 9.47 33.44
N LEU A 8 57.93 10.74 33.50
CA LEU A 8 57.28 11.86 32.85
C LEU A 8 58.28 12.42 31.83
N ILE A 9 57.74 13.00 30.74
CA ILE A 9 58.40 13.86 29.74
C ILE A 9 59.18 13.03 28.69
N VAL A 10 58.96 13.12 27.37
CA VAL A 10 58.92 14.31 26.52
C VAL A 10 58.07 14.04 25.28
N GLY A 11 57.16 14.96 24.95
CA GLY A 11 56.39 14.91 23.71
C GLY A 11 55.24 15.92 23.64
N SER A 12 55.55 17.19 23.90
CA SER A 12 54.91 18.42 23.40
C SER A 12 53.49 18.30 22.81
N VAL A 13 52.46 18.66 23.58
CA VAL A 13 51.72 19.94 23.44
C VAL A 13 51.34 20.30 21.99
N VAL A 14 50.15 19.88 21.55
CA VAL A 14 49.13 20.77 20.96
C VAL A 14 47.75 20.27 21.41
N ALA A 15 47.05 21.13 22.14
CA ALA A 15 45.69 20.92 22.58
C ALA A 15 44.71 21.07 21.40
N VAL A 16 43.84 20.09 21.19
CA VAL A 16 42.47 20.33 20.74
C VAL A 16 41.55 19.41 21.54
N LEU A 17 40.66 20.05 22.28
CA LEU A 17 39.53 19.51 23.02
C LEU A 17 38.69 18.55 22.15
N LEU A 18 38.54 17.29 22.56
CA LEU A 18 37.37 16.49 22.19
C LEU A 18 36.75 15.87 23.44
N ALA A 19 35.84 16.65 24.01
CA ALA A 19 34.80 16.15 24.88
C ALA A 19 33.90 15.19 24.08
N ALA A 20 33.52 14.10 24.76
CA ALA A 20 32.27 13.35 24.65
C ALA A 20 31.71 12.94 23.27
N ALA A 21 31.34 11.65 23.24
CA ALA A 21 30.31 11.05 22.39
C ALA A 21 30.66 10.78 20.92
N ALA A 22 30.91 9.49 20.60
CA ALA A 22 30.63 8.96 19.28
C ALA A 22 30.30 7.45 19.32
N GLY A 23 29.54 7.01 20.32
CA GLY A 23 28.79 5.75 20.28
C GLY A 23 27.54 5.85 19.39
N GLY A 24 27.60 6.63 18.31
CA GLY A 24 26.45 7.12 17.56
C GLY A 24 26.59 6.97 16.03
N TRP A 25 27.43 6.05 15.56
CA TRP A 25 27.57 5.77 14.12
C TRP A 25 26.87 4.50 13.64
N PHE A 26 26.30 3.71 14.55
CA PHE A 26 25.55 2.49 14.20
C PHE A 26 24.01 2.64 14.31
N TYR A 27 23.51 3.77 14.79
CA TYR A 27 22.07 3.98 15.02
C TYR A 27 21.31 4.66 13.85
N TYR A 28 21.94 4.87 12.70
CA TYR A 28 21.37 5.71 11.62
C TYR A 28 21.11 5.02 10.28
N ILE A 29 20.98 3.68 10.22
CA ILE A 29 20.68 2.97 8.95
C ILE A 29 19.39 2.14 8.94
N MET A 30 18.51 2.35 9.92
CA MET A 30 17.12 1.95 9.78
C MET A 30 16.26 3.13 10.20
N ALA A 31 16.21 4.15 9.34
CA ALA A 31 14.99 4.94 9.29
C ALA A 31 13.87 3.91 9.06
N PRO A 32 12.87 3.82 9.96
CA PRO A 32 11.70 3.01 9.67
C PRO A 32 11.21 3.50 8.30
N GLN A 33 11.25 2.61 7.31
CA GLN A 33 10.56 2.83 6.05
C GLN A 33 9.16 3.30 6.41
N PRO A 34 8.56 4.26 5.71
CA PRO A 34 7.17 4.62 5.94
C PRO A 34 6.37 3.32 5.83
N THR A 35 5.96 2.78 6.99
CA THR A 35 5.02 1.68 7.05
C THR A 35 3.74 2.27 6.50
N VAL A 36 3.49 2.04 5.22
CA VAL A 36 2.16 2.19 4.68
C VAL A 36 1.36 1.11 5.38
N THR A 37 0.72 1.47 6.48
CA THR A 37 -0.34 0.67 7.08
C THR A 37 -1.37 0.53 5.98
N LEU A 38 -1.45 -0.65 5.34
CA LEU A 38 -2.56 -0.95 4.46
C LEU A 38 -3.77 -1.12 5.36
N PRO A 39 -4.75 -0.20 5.30
CA PRO A 39 -5.96 -0.39 6.03
C PRO A 39 -6.73 -1.47 5.28
N GLY A 40 -6.65 -2.72 5.75
CA GLY A 40 -7.78 -3.64 5.64
C GLY A 40 -8.92 -3.17 6.57
N LEU A 41 -9.25 -1.89 6.51
CA LEU A 41 -10.34 -1.28 7.24
C LEU A 41 -11.44 -1.10 6.22
N SER A 42 -12.58 -1.65 6.59
CA SER A 42 -13.88 -1.51 5.97
C SER A 42 -14.01 -0.34 5.03
N TYR A 43 -14.48 -0.62 3.81
CA TYR A 43 -14.75 0.41 2.83
C TYR A 43 -15.66 1.49 3.43
N SER A 44 -15.27 2.75 3.24
CA SER A 44 -16.04 3.91 3.67
C SER A 44 -15.88 5.05 2.67
N VAL A 45 -16.83 5.97 2.65
CA VAL A 45 -16.79 7.11 1.72
C VAL A 45 -15.72 8.15 2.06
N ALA A 46 -15.25 8.15 3.32
CA ALA A 46 -14.34 9.15 3.89
C ALA A 46 -12.87 8.67 3.96
N GLU A 47 -12.65 7.36 4.07
CA GLU A 47 -11.28 6.81 4.26
C GLU A 47 -10.81 5.99 3.07
N SER A 48 -11.74 5.41 2.28
CA SER A 48 -11.37 4.64 1.10
C SER A 48 -11.24 5.54 -0.13
N ASP A 49 -10.12 5.41 -0.81
CA ASP A 49 -9.95 6.02 -2.12
C ASP A 49 -10.88 5.37 -3.16
N ILE A 50 -11.23 6.16 -4.17
CA ILE A 50 -12.11 5.72 -5.27
C ILE A 50 -11.46 4.55 -6.02
N ASP A 51 -10.13 4.52 -6.12
CA ASP A 51 -9.38 3.41 -6.71
C ASP A 51 -9.75 2.07 -6.08
N SER A 52 -9.65 1.98 -4.75
CA SER A 52 -9.91 0.75 -4.00
C SER A 52 -11.38 0.36 -4.05
N LEU A 53 -12.30 1.32 -3.97
CA LEU A 53 -13.74 1.06 -4.11
C LEU A 53 -14.11 0.53 -5.50
N LEU A 54 -13.46 1.02 -6.56
CA LEU A 54 -13.72 0.58 -7.93
C LEU A 54 -13.09 -0.76 -8.26
N ASN A 55 -11.98 -1.11 -7.59
CA ASN A 55 -11.28 -2.38 -7.82
C ASN A 55 -11.93 -3.55 -7.07
N TYR A 56 -12.87 -3.31 -6.14
CA TYR A 56 -13.66 -4.35 -5.50
C TYR A 56 -15.08 -4.36 -6.08
N SER A 57 -15.48 -5.48 -6.71
CA SER A 57 -16.69 -5.47 -7.53
C SER A 57 -17.98 -5.18 -6.75
N GLU A 58 -18.10 -5.63 -5.49
CA GLU A 58 -19.24 -5.33 -4.63
C GLU A 58 -19.32 -3.85 -4.25
N ALA A 59 -18.20 -3.24 -3.86
CA ALA A 59 -18.15 -1.80 -3.55
C ALA A 59 -18.45 -0.96 -4.80
N ARG A 60 -17.91 -1.35 -5.96
CA ARG A 60 -18.24 -0.72 -7.25
C ARG A 60 -19.73 -0.84 -7.58
N ALA A 61 -20.35 -1.97 -7.29
CA ALA A 61 -21.79 -2.15 -7.51
C ALA A 61 -22.64 -1.24 -6.60
N VAL A 62 -22.22 -1.05 -5.34
CA VAL A 62 -22.84 -0.07 -4.43
C VAL A 62 -22.71 1.34 -4.99
N LEU A 63 -21.51 1.72 -5.45
CA LEU A 63 -21.24 3.02 -6.08
C LEU A 63 -22.14 3.30 -7.28
N GLU A 64 -22.21 2.37 -8.23
CA GLU A 64 -23.01 2.55 -9.45
C GLU A 64 -24.51 2.59 -9.17
N ARG A 65 -24.97 1.88 -8.12
CA ARG A 65 -26.37 1.91 -7.69
C ARG A 65 -26.79 3.29 -7.14
N HIS A 66 -25.95 3.89 -6.32
CA HIS A 66 -26.25 5.17 -5.66
C HIS A 66 -25.83 6.40 -6.47
N VAL A 67 -24.82 6.24 -7.31
CA VAL A 67 -24.28 7.29 -8.18
C VAL A 67 -24.13 6.76 -9.61
N PRO A 68 -25.25 6.58 -10.34
CA PRO A 68 -25.21 6.05 -11.70
C PRO A 68 -24.34 6.91 -12.62
N GLY A 69 -23.45 6.26 -13.37
CA GLY A 69 -22.51 6.91 -14.28
C GLY A 69 -21.22 7.43 -13.62
N LEU A 70 -20.99 7.18 -12.32
CA LEU A 70 -19.75 7.57 -11.63
C LEU A 70 -18.52 6.95 -12.32
N THR A 71 -18.58 5.65 -12.63
CA THR A 71 -17.45 4.96 -13.28
C THR A 71 -17.24 5.39 -14.73
N GLY A 72 -18.25 6.03 -15.34
CA GLY A 72 -18.20 6.57 -16.70
C GLY A 72 -17.72 8.02 -16.77
N LEU A 73 -17.41 8.66 -15.64
CA LEU A 73 -16.91 10.03 -15.65
C LEU A 73 -15.55 10.08 -16.35
N ARG A 74 -15.41 10.96 -17.35
CA ARG A 74 -14.13 11.14 -18.07
C ARG A 74 -12.94 11.49 -17.16
N GLN A 75 -13.21 12.05 -15.99
CA GLN A 75 -12.18 12.45 -15.02
C GLN A 75 -12.08 11.46 -13.84
N ILE A 76 -12.74 10.29 -13.91
CA ILE A 76 -12.69 9.30 -12.83
C ILE A 76 -11.25 8.87 -12.53
N ASP A 77 -10.41 8.78 -13.57
CA ASP A 77 -8.98 8.44 -13.45
C ASP A 77 -8.21 9.45 -12.58
N VAL A 78 -8.56 10.73 -12.64
CA VAL A 78 -7.94 11.78 -11.81
C VAL A 78 -8.47 11.72 -10.37
N ALA A 79 -9.71 11.26 -10.20
CA ALA A 79 -10.36 11.11 -8.91
C ALA A 79 -9.99 9.82 -8.18
N ARG A 80 -9.42 8.81 -8.86
CA ARG A 80 -9.04 7.52 -8.25
C ARG A 80 -8.28 7.63 -6.92
N PRO A 81 -7.24 8.47 -6.76
CA PRO A 81 -6.52 8.58 -5.50
C PRO A 81 -7.23 9.42 -4.43
N LEU A 82 -8.40 9.98 -4.72
CA LEU A 82 -9.20 10.79 -3.80
C LEU A 82 -10.35 9.96 -3.23
N THR A 83 -10.92 10.41 -2.11
CA THR A 83 -12.12 9.80 -1.52
C THR A 83 -13.40 10.33 -2.20
N LEU A 84 -14.54 9.70 -1.93
CA LEU A 84 -15.83 10.18 -2.42
C LEU A 84 -16.22 11.52 -1.81
N GLU A 85 -15.85 11.77 -0.55
CA GLU A 85 -16.05 13.05 0.12
C GLU A 85 -15.18 14.15 -0.52
N ASP A 86 -13.92 13.86 -0.85
CA ASP A 86 -13.02 14.83 -1.49
C ASP A 86 -13.56 15.36 -2.81
N ILE A 87 -14.22 14.49 -3.59
CA ILE A 87 -14.74 14.87 -4.92
C ILE A 87 -16.16 15.47 -4.86
N GLN A 88 -16.84 15.39 -3.72
CA GLN A 88 -18.19 15.88 -3.53
C GLN A 88 -18.38 17.34 -3.97
N PRO A 89 -17.50 18.30 -3.62
CA PRO A 89 -17.67 19.71 -3.98
C PRO A 89 -17.66 19.97 -5.50
N TYR A 90 -17.05 19.07 -6.28
CA TYR A 90 -17.00 19.17 -7.73
C TYR A 90 -18.26 18.61 -8.40
N PHE A 91 -18.96 17.69 -7.73
CA PHE A 91 -20.15 17.01 -8.25
C PHE A 91 -21.35 17.06 -7.28
N PRO A 92 -21.74 18.22 -6.71
CA PRO A 92 -22.72 18.30 -5.63
C PRO A 92 -24.14 17.85 -6.02
N GLN A 93 -24.47 17.86 -7.31
CA GLN A 93 -25.75 17.37 -7.83
C GLN A 93 -25.79 15.84 -7.99
N MET A 94 -24.63 15.20 -8.09
CA MET A 94 -24.47 13.76 -8.32
C MET A 94 -24.08 13.04 -7.03
N ILE A 95 -23.20 13.65 -6.23
CA ILE A 95 -22.71 13.15 -4.95
C ILE A 95 -23.31 14.04 -3.87
N THR A 96 -24.55 13.74 -3.48
CA THR A 96 -25.24 14.45 -2.40
C THR A 96 -24.93 13.83 -1.05
N ASP A 97 -25.02 14.57 0.05
CA ASP A 97 -24.84 14.04 1.42
C ASP A 97 -25.69 12.78 1.68
N GLY A 98 -26.95 12.78 1.23
CA GLY A 98 -27.85 11.63 1.40
C GLY A 98 -27.39 10.38 0.64
N ARG A 99 -26.73 10.54 -0.51
CA ARG A 99 -26.14 9.43 -1.27
C ARG A 99 -24.87 8.93 -0.62
N LEU A 100 -23.99 9.83 -0.17
CA LEU A 100 -22.79 9.45 0.58
C LEU A 100 -23.16 8.63 1.81
N ALA A 101 -24.13 9.08 2.61
CA ALA A 101 -24.60 8.35 3.77
C ALA A 101 -25.17 6.97 3.42
N ALA A 102 -25.90 6.84 2.30
CA ALA A 102 -26.45 5.55 1.85
C ALA A 102 -25.37 4.59 1.36
N ILE A 103 -24.40 5.08 0.58
CA ILE A 103 -23.23 4.32 0.13
C ILE A 103 -22.45 3.82 1.33
N ASP A 104 -22.12 4.73 2.25
CA ASP A 104 -21.33 4.44 3.44
C ASP A 104 -22.03 3.42 4.36
N ALA A 105 -23.36 3.43 4.42
CA ALA A 105 -24.13 2.42 5.14
C ALA A 105 -24.07 1.04 4.46
N GLU A 106 -24.18 0.98 3.12
CA GLU A 106 -24.08 -0.28 2.38
C GLU A 106 -22.65 -0.83 2.34
N LEU A 107 -21.63 0.02 2.19
CA LEU A 107 -20.22 -0.40 2.23
C LEU A 107 -19.90 -1.11 3.55
N ARG A 108 -20.39 -0.61 4.68
CA ARG A 108 -20.21 -1.28 6.00
C ARG A 108 -20.87 -2.66 6.10
N GLN A 109 -21.86 -2.94 5.26
CA GLN A 109 -22.55 -4.24 5.24
C GLN A 109 -21.90 -5.24 4.29
N LEU A 110 -20.96 -4.81 3.44
CA LEU A 110 -20.28 -5.72 2.54
C LEU A 110 -19.45 -6.71 3.37
N GLU A 111 -19.78 -7.98 3.29
CA GLU A 111 -18.96 -9.04 3.85
C GLU A 111 -17.61 -9.03 3.11
N GLY A 112 -16.50 -9.12 3.85
CA GLY A 112 -15.18 -8.87 3.28
C GLY A 112 -14.67 -7.42 3.44
N SER A 113 -15.49 -6.46 3.90
CA SER A 113 -15.00 -5.13 4.28
C SER A 113 -13.90 -5.18 5.35
N ASN A 114 -14.02 -6.10 6.30
CA ASN A 114 -13.02 -6.32 7.35
C ASN A 114 -11.89 -7.25 6.90
N VAL A 115 -11.92 -7.72 5.65
CA VAL A 115 -10.91 -8.62 5.07
C VAL A 115 -10.04 -7.80 4.13
N VAL A 116 -8.73 -8.01 4.21
CA VAL A 116 -7.79 -7.31 3.33
C VAL A 116 -8.05 -7.72 1.89
N VAL A 117 -8.46 -6.76 1.05
CA VAL A 117 -8.57 -6.93 -0.40
C VAL A 117 -7.31 -6.36 -1.04
N TYR A 118 -6.53 -7.22 -1.69
CA TYR A 118 -5.36 -6.79 -2.44
C TYR A 118 -5.76 -6.25 -3.83
N THR A 119 -5.02 -5.28 -4.32
CA THR A 119 -5.15 -4.78 -5.70
C THR A 119 -3.78 -4.56 -6.32
N THR A 120 -3.68 -4.68 -7.64
CA THR A 120 -2.44 -4.40 -8.37
C THR A 120 -2.07 -2.91 -8.41
N GLY A 121 -3.05 -2.03 -8.20
CA GLY A 121 -2.94 -0.58 -8.33
C GLY A 121 -2.54 0.14 -7.05
N SER A 122 -3.04 -0.32 -5.90
CA SER A 122 -2.88 0.35 -4.60
C SER A 122 -2.12 -0.48 -3.56
N THR A 123 -2.03 -1.80 -3.73
CA THR A 123 -1.27 -2.65 -2.80
C THR A 123 0.20 -2.72 -3.20
N LEU A 124 1.08 -2.50 -2.22
CA LEU A 124 2.52 -2.66 -2.40
C LEU A 124 2.86 -4.14 -2.62
N VAL A 125 3.77 -4.40 -3.56
CA VAL A 125 4.30 -5.73 -3.87
C VAL A 125 4.80 -6.43 -2.61
N GLY A 126 5.50 -5.72 -1.72
CA GLY A 126 5.99 -6.31 -0.48
C GLY A 126 4.88 -6.93 0.37
N VAL A 127 3.73 -6.27 0.46
CA VAL A 127 2.59 -6.74 1.27
C VAL A 127 1.91 -7.92 0.60
N ILE A 128 1.76 -7.88 -0.73
CA ILE A 128 1.26 -9.03 -1.50
C ILE A 128 2.15 -10.26 -1.29
N LEU A 129 3.48 -10.09 -1.36
CA LEU A 129 4.42 -11.20 -1.29
C LEU A 129 4.61 -11.77 0.13
N ASP A 130 4.26 -11.01 1.16
CA ASP A 130 4.30 -11.46 2.55
C ASP A 130 3.12 -12.37 2.90
N ASP A 131 2.04 -12.33 2.11
CA ASP A 131 0.95 -13.29 2.15
C ASP A 131 1.22 -14.44 1.15
N PRO A 132 1.38 -15.69 1.61
CA PRO A 132 1.68 -16.81 0.72
C PRO A 132 0.56 -17.09 -0.30
N GLU A 133 -0.71 -16.94 0.06
CA GLU A 133 -1.82 -17.18 -0.89
C GLU A 133 -1.85 -16.10 -1.97
N ALA A 134 -1.61 -14.83 -1.60
CA ALA A 134 -1.58 -13.73 -2.55
C ALA A 134 -0.32 -13.77 -3.43
N ARG A 135 0.83 -14.16 -2.87
CA ARG A 135 2.06 -14.42 -3.63
C ARG A 135 1.86 -15.48 -4.70
N ASP A 136 1.25 -16.60 -4.33
CA ASP A 136 1.04 -17.73 -5.24
C ASP A 136 0.12 -17.33 -6.42
N ILE A 137 -0.88 -16.46 -6.17
CA ILE A 137 -1.68 -15.84 -7.23
C ILE A 137 -0.79 -15.04 -8.18
N VAL A 138 0.08 -14.15 -7.67
CA VAL A 138 0.97 -13.35 -8.54
C VAL A 138 1.89 -14.23 -9.37
N ASP A 139 2.53 -15.23 -8.76
CA ASP A 139 3.47 -16.12 -9.46
C ASP A 139 2.78 -16.99 -10.52
N SER A 140 1.49 -17.31 -10.35
CA SER A 140 0.69 -18.01 -11.36
C SER A 140 0.60 -17.22 -12.68
N TYR A 141 0.52 -15.90 -12.61
CA TYR A 141 0.44 -15.01 -13.79
C TYR A 141 1.80 -14.46 -14.23
N LEU A 142 2.74 -14.32 -13.29
CA LEU A 142 4.09 -13.79 -13.48
C LEU A 142 5.13 -14.81 -12.97
N PRO A 143 5.42 -15.87 -13.74
CA PRO A 143 6.30 -16.94 -13.28
C PRO A 143 7.69 -16.43 -12.86
N GLY A 144 8.09 -16.78 -11.63
CA GLY A 144 9.38 -16.41 -11.05
C GLY A 144 9.46 -14.99 -10.49
N PHE A 145 8.37 -14.22 -10.50
CA PHE A 145 8.32 -12.83 -10.01
C PHE A 145 8.72 -12.72 -8.53
N SER A 146 8.11 -13.55 -7.65
CA SER A 146 8.39 -13.50 -6.21
C SER A 146 9.83 -13.90 -5.83
N THR A 147 10.50 -14.63 -6.72
CA THR A 147 11.86 -15.14 -6.54
C THR A 147 12.92 -14.36 -7.32
N HIS A 148 12.53 -13.31 -8.04
CA HIS A 148 13.46 -12.54 -8.85
C HIS A 148 14.57 -11.93 -7.98
N PRO A 149 15.85 -11.93 -8.40
CA PRO A 149 16.96 -11.41 -7.57
C PRO A 149 16.74 -9.99 -7.05
N ASP A 150 16.11 -9.14 -7.87
CA ASP A 150 15.81 -7.74 -7.54
C ASP A 150 14.45 -7.52 -6.86
N ILE A 151 13.71 -8.59 -6.53
CA ILE A 151 12.35 -8.45 -5.98
C ILE A 151 12.33 -7.59 -4.71
N GLY A 152 13.39 -7.66 -3.91
CA GLY A 152 13.58 -6.83 -2.73
C GLY A 152 13.49 -5.33 -3.00
N GLN A 153 13.98 -4.86 -4.15
CA GLN A 153 13.88 -3.47 -4.58
C GLN A 153 12.44 -3.11 -5.03
N GLY A 154 11.74 -4.07 -5.62
CA GLY A 154 10.36 -3.92 -6.11
C GLY A 154 9.30 -3.85 -5.01
N ARG A 155 9.60 -4.33 -3.80
CA ARG A 155 8.64 -4.44 -2.69
C ARG A 155 7.96 -3.12 -2.30
N GLY A 156 8.63 -1.99 -2.49
CA GLY A 156 8.11 -0.64 -2.17
C GLY A 156 7.20 -0.04 -3.24
N PHE A 157 6.86 -0.77 -4.30
CA PHE A 157 6.06 -0.29 -5.41
C PHE A 157 4.82 -1.16 -5.62
N THR A 158 3.87 -0.69 -6.45
CA THR A 158 2.68 -1.46 -6.85
C THR A 158 2.94 -2.25 -8.13
N LEU A 159 2.16 -3.29 -8.41
CA LEU A 159 2.29 -4.08 -9.64
C LEU A 159 2.04 -3.22 -10.91
N ASN A 160 1.07 -2.30 -10.86
CA ASN A 160 0.85 -1.32 -11.93
C ASN A 160 2.06 -0.39 -12.13
N PHE A 161 2.79 -0.05 -11.07
CA PHE A 161 4.02 0.73 -11.21
C PHE A 161 5.13 -0.13 -11.83
N MET A 162 5.28 -1.39 -11.40
CA MET A 162 6.27 -2.34 -11.94
C MET A 162 6.09 -2.61 -13.43
N GLN A 163 4.84 -2.62 -13.92
CA GLN A 163 4.54 -2.72 -15.34
C GLN A 163 5.27 -1.69 -16.20
N LYS A 164 5.57 -0.48 -15.68
CA LYS A 164 6.28 0.55 -16.45
C LYS A 164 7.69 0.13 -16.88
N PHE A 165 8.30 -0.81 -16.17
CA PHE A 165 9.64 -1.33 -16.44
C PHE A 165 9.61 -2.58 -17.31
N ASP A 166 8.52 -3.35 -17.26
CA ASP A 166 8.36 -4.58 -18.04
C ASP A 166 6.90 -4.76 -18.48
N ARG A 167 6.53 -4.06 -19.55
CA ARG A 167 5.17 -4.10 -20.12
C ARG A 167 4.86 -5.38 -20.87
N GLU A 168 5.89 -6.11 -21.30
CA GLU A 168 5.74 -7.37 -22.03
C GLU A 168 5.42 -8.51 -21.05
N ALA A 169 6.09 -8.55 -19.89
CA ALA A 169 5.81 -9.54 -18.87
C ALA A 169 4.55 -9.20 -18.05
N ILE A 170 4.39 -7.93 -17.65
CA ILE A 170 3.30 -7.45 -16.79
C ILE A 170 2.25 -6.73 -17.64
N THR A 171 1.49 -7.49 -18.42
CA THR A 171 0.43 -6.93 -19.29
C THR A 171 -0.81 -6.52 -18.49
N ASP A 172 -1.59 -5.56 -18.98
CA ASP A 172 -2.89 -5.17 -18.39
C ASP A 172 -3.82 -6.37 -18.17
N ALA A 173 -3.89 -7.28 -19.15
CA ALA A 173 -4.70 -8.48 -19.07
C ALA A 173 -4.30 -9.44 -17.93
N LYS A 174 -3.03 -9.41 -17.50
CA LYS A 174 -2.59 -10.19 -16.33
C LYS A 174 -2.92 -9.46 -15.04
N LEU A 175 -2.73 -8.14 -14.99
CA LEU A 175 -3.08 -7.32 -13.83
C LEU A 175 -4.57 -7.42 -13.51
N GLU A 176 -5.43 -7.39 -14.54
CA GLU A 176 -6.87 -7.59 -14.40
C GLU A 176 -7.22 -8.96 -13.80
N LYS A 177 -6.58 -10.03 -14.29
CA LYS A 177 -6.79 -11.39 -13.75
C LYS A 177 -6.28 -11.55 -12.33
N ILE A 178 -5.14 -10.94 -12.00
CA ILE A 178 -4.62 -10.91 -10.63
C ILE A 178 -5.61 -10.23 -9.69
N ASN A 179 -6.20 -9.09 -10.08
CA ASN A 179 -7.23 -8.42 -9.29
C ASN A 179 -8.46 -9.31 -9.08
N ALA A 180 -8.90 -10.03 -10.13
CA ALA A 180 -10.02 -10.97 -10.01
C ALA A 180 -9.74 -12.11 -9.02
N ASP A 181 -8.53 -12.67 -9.04
CA ASP A 181 -8.15 -13.74 -8.10
C ASP A 181 -7.93 -13.21 -6.67
N PHE A 182 -7.47 -11.97 -6.51
CA PHE A 182 -7.44 -11.32 -5.19
C PHE A 182 -8.84 -11.07 -4.64
N GLU A 183 -9.80 -10.70 -5.48
CA GLU A 183 -11.20 -10.56 -5.07
C GLU A 183 -11.78 -11.92 -4.65
N ALA A 184 -11.51 -12.98 -5.41
CA ALA A 184 -11.91 -14.34 -5.04
C ALA A 184 -11.29 -14.75 -3.69
N LEU A 185 -9.99 -14.51 -3.49
CA LEU A 185 -9.31 -14.78 -2.23
C LEU A 185 -9.96 -14.02 -1.05
N ALA A 186 -10.35 -12.76 -1.24
CA ALA A 186 -11.04 -11.98 -0.22
C ALA A 186 -12.42 -12.55 0.11
N ARG A 187 -13.22 -12.91 -0.90
CA ARG A 187 -14.54 -13.55 -0.74
C ARG A 187 -14.43 -14.87 0.01
N LYS A 188 -13.44 -15.70 -0.34
CA LYS A 188 -13.13 -16.95 0.37
C LYS A 188 -12.90 -16.72 1.85
N ARG A 189 -12.03 -15.76 2.16
CA ARG A 189 -11.65 -15.40 3.55
C ARG A 189 -12.81 -14.78 4.32
N ALA A 190 -13.74 -14.14 3.62
CA ALA A 190 -14.99 -13.62 4.18
C ALA A 190 -16.07 -14.70 4.39
N GLY A 191 -15.87 -15.93 3.88
CA GLY A 191 -16.88 -16.99 3.94
C GLY A 191 -18.02 -16.84 2.93
N LEU A 192 -17.77 -16.11 1.84
CA LEU A 192 -18.74 -15.79 0.77
C LEU A 192 -18.69 -16.74 -0.42
N GLU A 193 -17.82 -17.77 -0.37
CA GLU A 193 -17.63 -18.77 -1.42
C GLU A 193 -18.44 -20.06 -1.21
#